data_AF-A0AAN9G625-F1
#
_entry.id   AF-A0AAN9G625-F1
#
_cell.length_a   1.000
_cell.length_b   1.000
_cell.length_c   1.000
_cell.angle_alpha   90.00
_cell.angle_beta   90.00
_cell.angle_gamma   90.00
#
_symmetry.space_group_name_H-M   'P 1'
#
loop_
_entity.id
_entity.type
_entity.pdbx_description
1 polymer ?
#
loop_
_entity_poly.entity_id
_entity_poly.type
_entity_poly.pdbx_seq_one_letter_code
_entity_poly.pdbx_strand_id
1 'polypeptide(L)'
;MGADSSKQGGKVLSTKPPPPVHQQQEPPYPGPPAQYQFVNTQVMISTQLTFSFSQSPMVTSNIDQYYPALAAQYQEGYRLLSFYKIPGQQQHQGLFNPSVALSFQGIFCRYPSVPPRERWQLRIEKSVLQLQRVYTGIISFSNNQTIMSDTSHLLQSIARNTQDGGRLVCIEMTGQQQQQNFGMAMRGVSPMMGVDLFFEVPETPTPEKYVYNCVSVPIGVTIQMGFRPVPQVHCDWIGALAQNLGQGWRLIEIFMDMTTHTQAHGFSGQSTLNSMWMFEKPVSRMNDPRPVYQGTVVDHQIEIKAGFGGSRTSANWEPVIQDMGNKGWELACILETPDTKLVGMTTVVQTCKLFFQRPLLLQQGFQGAAPPPYDAAVGGQGYDQGHGDAAPPPPPAGFNVATPPPPEKMGY
;
A
#
# COMPACT_ATOMS: atom_id res chain seq x y z
N MET A 1 16.72 -5.96 -52.47
CA MET A 1 15.72 -5.05 -53.07
C MET A 1 14.42 -5.33 -52.35
N GLY A 2 13.72 -4.45 -51.62
CA GLY A 2 13.75 -3.00 -51.47
C GLY A 2 12.29 -2.50 -51.38
N ALA A 3 12.00 -1.62 -50.41
CA ALA A 3 10.78 -0.82 -50.14
C ALA A 3 9.57 -1.54 -49.46
N ASP A 4 9.13 -1.15 -48.24
CA ASP A 4 8.40 0.08 -47.79
C ASP A 4 6.94 0.14 -48.33
N SER A 5 5.89 0.58 -47.63
CA SER A 5 5.64 1.16 -46.30
C SER A 5 4.12 1.25 -46.11
N SER A 6 3.59 1.23 -44.89
CA SER A 6 2.46 2.12 -44.52
C SER A 6 2.36 2.25 -43.00
N LYS A 7 2.81 3.41 -42.51
CA LYS A 7 2.68 3.90 -41.14
C LYS A 7 1.23 4.36 -40.90
N GLN A 8 0.58 3.88 -39.85
CA GLN A 8 -0.58 4.58 -39.27
C GLN A 8 -0.11 5.32 -38.02
N GLY A 9 -0.09 6.65 -38.13
CA GLY A 9 0.28 7.56 -37.06
C GLY A 9 -0.81 7.67 -36.00
N GLY A 10 -0.44 7.44 -34.74
CA GLY A 10 -1.25 7.78 -33.58
C GLY A 10 -1.41 9.31 -33.48
N LYS A 11 -2.66 9.74 -33.32
CA LYS A 11 -3.03 11.16 -33.20
C LYS A 11 -2.84 11.60 -31.75
N VAL A 12 -1.91 12.52 -31.49
CA VAL A 12 -1.68 13.13 -30.18
C VAL A 12 -2.80 14.12 -29.89
N LEU A 13 -3.63 13.84 -28.89
CA LEU A 13 -4.64 14.75 -28.37
C LEU A 13 -4.12 15.47 -27.11
N SER A 14 -3.24 16.46 -27.31
CA SER A 14 -3.10 17.62 -26.42
C SER A 14 -2.19 18.67 -27.07
N THR A 15 -2.74 19.83 -27.45
CA THR A 15 -2.01 20.95 -28.08
C THR A 15 -1.75 22.10 -27.11
N LYS A 16 -1.91 21.89 -25.79
CA LYS A 16 -1.50 22.89 -24.81
C LYS A 16 -0.16 22.48 -24.19
N PRO A 17 0.93 23.23 -24.43
CA PRO A 17 2.14 23.05 -23.64
C PRO A 17 1.78 23.29 -22.17
N PRO A 18 2.21 22.42 -21.24
CA PRO A 18 2.06 22.71 -19.82
C PRO A 18 2.75 24.05 -19.52
N PRO A 19 2.16 24.90 -18.65
CA PRO A 19 2.81 26.13 -18.24
C PRO A 19 4.20 25.80 -17.65
N PRO A 20 5.21 26.66 -17.86
CA PRO A 20 6.54 26.45 -17.29
C PRO A 20 6.44 26.58 -15.78
N VAL A 21 6.21 25.47 -15.09
CA VAL A 21 6.60 25.35 -13.70
C VAL A 21 8.11 25.48 -13.72
N HIS A 22 8.65 26.48 -13.04
CA HIS A 22 10.07 26.49 -12.68
C HIS A 22 10.31 25.22 -11.85
N GLN A 23 10.57 24.10 -12.53
CA GLN A 23 11.08 22.89 -11.90
C GLN A 23 12.47 23.29 -11.44
N GLN A 24 12.57 23.77 -10.20
CA GLN A 24 13.84 23.77 -9.49
C GLN A 24 14.32 22.32 -9.58
N GLN A 25 15.28 22.11 -10.47
CA GLN A 25 15.84 20.80 -10.71
C GLN A 25 16.53 20.43 -9.41
N GLU A 26 15.91 19.52 -8.66
CA GLU A 26 16.45 19.07 -7.38
C GLU A 26 17.91 18.64 -7.61
N PRO A 27 18.86 19.07 -6.77
CA PRO A 27 20.25 18.68 -6.95
C PRO A 27 20.37 17.15 -7.00
N PRO A 28 21.24 16.59 -7.86
CA PRO A 28 21.40 15.15 -7.96
C PRO A 28 21.63 14.51 -6.60
N TYR A 29 20.86 13.49 -6.27
CA TYR A 29 21.01 12.77 -5.02
C TYR A 29 22.37 12.06 -4.97
N PRO A 30 23.19 12.25 -3.92
CA PRO A 30 24.53 11.68 -3.88
C PRO A 30 24.55 10.18 -3.56
N GLY A 31 23.41 9.58 -3.18
CA GLY A 31 23.34 8.15 -2.88
C GLY A 31 23.19 7.29 -4.13
N PRO A 32 23.31 5.96 -3.99
CA PRO A 32 23.28 5.06 -5.12
C PRO A 32 21.90 5.02 -5.78
N PRO A 33 21.84 4.85 -7.11
CA PRO A 33 20.58 4.58 -7.79
C PRO A 33 20.05 3.20 -7.41
N ALA A 34 18.73 3.10 -7.30
CA ALA A 34 18.02 1.83 -7.12
C ALA A 34 17.77 1.16 -8.47
N GLN A 35 18.19 -0.09 -8.62
CA GLN A 35 17.90 -0.89 -9.81
C GLN A 35 16.68 -1.77 -9.56
N TYR A 36 15.65 -1.62 -10.40
CA TYR A 36 14.40 -2.35 -10.26
C TYR A 36 14.30 -3.56 -11.18
N GLN A 37 13.60 -4.59 -10.70
CA GLN A 37 13.18 -5.75 -11.48
C GLN A 37 11.72 -6.09 -11.16
N PHE A 38 10.98 -6.51 -12.18
CA PHE A 38 9.55 -6.80 -12.08
C PHE A 38 9.28 -8.26 -12.45
N VAL A 39 8.57 -8.98 -11.59
CA VAL A 39 8.18 -10.38 -11.78
C VAL A 39 6.66 -10.45 -11.82
N ASN A 40 6.10 -10.64 -13.00
CA ASN A 40 4.64 -10.76 -13.19
C ASN A 40 4.20 -12.21 -12.95
N THR A 41 3.15 -12.40 -12.16
CA THR A 41 2.55 -13.72 -11.88
C THR A 41 1.04 -13.66 -12.12
N GLN A 42 0.46 -14.78 -12.57
CA GLN A 42 -0.99 -14.90 -12.75
C GLN A 42 -1.54 -15.94 -11.78
N VAL A 43 -2.23 -15.49 -10.74
CA VAL A 43 -2.75 -16.35 -9.69
C VAL A 43 -4.17 -16.78 -10.05
N MET A 44 -4.41 -18.09 -10.06
CA MET A 44 -5.75 -18.61 -10.29
C MET A 44 -6.55 -18.55 -8.99
N ILE A 45 -7.67 -17.87 -9.04
CA ILE A 45 -8.66 -17.84 -7.97
C ILE A 45 -9.82 -18.75 -8.35
N SER A 46 -10.13 -19.69 -7.46
CA SER A 46 -11.29 -20.57 -7.58
C SER A 46 -12.33 -20.20 -6.52
N THR A 47 -13.55 -19.93 -6.95
CA THR A 47 -14.70 -19.81 -6.04
C THR A 47 -15.29 -21.18 -5.80
N GLN A 48 -15.29 -21.66 -4.55
CA GLN A 48 -16.03 -22.85 -4.20
C GLN A 48 -17.49 -22.45 -3.95
N LEU A 49 -18.36 -22.78 -4.91
CA LEU A 49 -19.80 -22.64 -4.78
C LEU A 49 -20.35 -23.86 -4.03
N THR A 50 -20.57 -23.74 -2.72
CA THR A 50 -21.28 -24.78 -1.96
C THR A 50 -22.79 -24.55 -2.10
N PHE A 51 -23.50 -25.46 -2.78
CA PHE A 51 -24.96 -25.43 -2.93
C PHE A 51 -25.67 -25.90 -1.63
N SER A 52 -25.40 -25.23 -0.52
CA SER A 52 -26.09 -25.42 0.75
C SER A 52 -26.64 -24.07 1.20
N PHE A 53 -27.94 -24.01 1.52
CA PHE A 53 -28.68 -22.79 1.89
C PHE A 53 -28.14 -22.02 3.11
N SER A 54 -27.03 -22.45 3.71
CA SER A 54 -26.43 -21.88 4.92
C SER A 54 -24.93 -21.53 4.80
N GLN A 55 -24.24 -21.81 3.69
CA GLN A 55 -22.80 -21.58 3.60
C GLN A 55 -22.46 -20.42 2.66
N SER A 56 -21.60 -19.51 3.14
CA SER A 56 -21.10 -18.38 2.34
C SER A 56 -20.02 -18.87 1.37
N PRO A 57 -20.01 -18.42 0.11
CA PRO A 57 -19.01 -18.86 -0.85
C PRO A 57 -17.60 -18.48 -0.37
N MET A 58 -16.69 -19.45 -0.44
CA MET A 58 -15.28 -19.25 -0.09
C MET A 58 -14.46 -19.12 -1.36
N VAL A 59 -13.65 -18.05 -1.40
CA VAL A 59 -12.71 -17.81 -2.49
C VAL A 59 -11.34 -18.34 -2.06
N THR A 60 -10.68 -19.17 -2.87
CA THR A 60 -9.33 -19.66 -2.58
C THR A 60 -8.38 -19.34 -3.71
N SER A 61 -7.14 -19.01 -3.39
CA SER A 61 -6.05 -18.78 -4.36
C SER A 61 -4.96 -19.83 -4.17
N ASN A 62 -4.26 -20.16 -5.25
CA ASN A 62 -3.10 -21.06 -5.25
C ASN A 62 -1.77 -20.29 -5.24
N ILE A 63 -1.75 -19.11 -4.62
CA ILE A 63 -0.64 -18.16 -4.75
C ILE A 63 0.71 -18.71 -4.29
N ASP A 64 0.69 -19.66 -3.35
CA ASP A 64 1.88 -20.28 -2.78
C ASP A 64 2.79 -20.94 -3.83
N GLN A 65 2.23 -21.37 -4.97
CA GLN A 65 3.00 -21.96 -6.07
C GLN A 65 4.00 -20.98 -6.70
N TYR A 66 3.81 -19.68 -6.51
CA TYR A 66 4.66 -18.63 -7.08
C TYR A 66 5.77 -18.15 -6.14
N TYR A 67 5.73 -18.53 -4.87
CA TYR A 67 6.72 -18.10 -3.88
C TYR A 67 8.16 -18.50 -4.22
N PRO A 68 8.44 -19.72 -4.76
CA PRO A 68 9.79 -20.06 -5.18
C PRO A 68 10.34 -19.11 -6.25
N ALA A 69 9.49 -18.61 -7.17
CA ALA A 69 9.91 -17.67 -8.21
C ALA A 69 10.27 -16.29 -7.63
N LEU A 70 9.54 -15.85 -6.60
CA LEU A 70 9.86 -14.62 -5.87
C LEU A 70 11.16 -14.78 -5.07
N ALA A 71 11.32 -15.91 -4.36
CA ALA A 71 12.50 -16.20 -3.57
C ALA A 71 13.78 -16.35 -4.43
N ALA A 72 13.66 -16.84 -5.67
CA ALA A 72 14.79 -16.99 -6.58
C ALA A 72 15.51 -15.65 -6.87
N GLN A 73 14.80 -14.52 -6.84
CA GLN A 73 15.39 -13.19 -7.09
C GLN A 73 16.42 -12.80 -6.03
N TYR A 74 16.29 -13.31 -4.80
CA TYR A 74 17.25 -13.05 -3.73
C TYR A 74 18.63 -13.63 -4.02
N GLN A 75 18.70 -14.70 -4.83
CA GLN A 75 19.98 -15.28 -5.26
C GLN A 75 20.75 -14.35 -6.22
N GLU A 76 20.05 -13.44 -6.89
CA GLU A 76 20.61 -12.43 -7.79
C GLU A 76 20.93 -11.10 -7.07
N GLY A 77 20.75 -11.06 -5.74
CA GLY A 77 20.97 -9.88 -4.91
C GLY A 77 19.83 -8.87 -4.94
N TYR A 78 18.68 -9.25 -5.50
CA TYR A 78 17.47 -8.44 -5.46
C TYR A 78 16.68 -8.68 -4.19
N ARG A 79 16.07 -7.62 -3.68
CA ARG A 79 15.20 -7.61 -2.51
C ARG A 79 13.80 -7.24 -2.91
N LEU A 80 12.81 -7.98 -2.41
CA LEU A 80 11.41 -7.63 -2.62
C LEU A 80 11.12 -6.32 -1.90
N LEU A 81 10.45 -5.39 -2.58
CA LEU A 81 9.92 -4.16 -1.97
C LEU A 81 8.41 -4.25 -1.79
N SER A 82 7.71 -4.80 -2.79
CA SER A 82 6.27 -4.98 -2.76
C SER A 82 5.88 -6.15 -3.65
N PHE A 83 4.82 -6.85 -3.27
CA PHE A 83 4.17 -7.86 -4.10
C PHE A 83 2.70 -7.47 -4.21
N TYR A 84 2.29 -7.00 -5.39
CA TYR A 84 1.08 -6.19 -5.53
C TYR A 84 0.12 -6.80 -6.54
N LYS A 85 -1.16 -6.90 -6.19
CA LYS A 85 -2.23 -7.24 -7.14
C LYS A 85 -2.47 -6.09 -8.10
N ILE A 86 -2.40 -6.36 -9.41
CA ILE A 86 -2.65 -5.34 -10.43
C ILE A 86 -4.15 -4.98 -10.45
N PRO A 87 -4.54 -3.71 -10.16
CA PRO A 87 -5.93 -3.35 -10.00
C PRO A 87 -6.70 -3.54 -11.30
N GLY A 88 -7.91 -4.11 -11.23
CA GLY A 88 -8.78 -4.30 -12.39
C GLY A 88 -8.29 -5.29 -13.45
N GLN A 89 -7.12 -5.93 -13.28
CA GLN A 89 -6.61 -6.90 -14.26
C GLN A 89 -7.05 -8.31 -13.89
N GLN A 90 -8.05 -8.82 -14.61
CA GLN A 90 -8.63 -10.14 -14.40
C GLN A 90 -8.98 -10.80 -15.73
N GLN A 91 -8.75 -12.10 -15.82
CA GLN A 91 -9.09 -12.90 -17.00
C GLN A 91 -9.98 -14.07 -16.58
N HIS A 92 -11.15 -14.19 -17.19
CA HIS A 92 -12.03 -15.34 -17.01
C HIS A 92 -11.54 -16.51 -17.85
N GLN A 93 -11.46 -17.69 -17.25
CA GLN A 93 -11.20 -18.90 -18.02
C GLN A 93 -12.51 -19.43 -18.62
N GLY A 94 -12.83 -19.04 -19.85
CA GLY A 94 -14.00 -19.57 -20.56
C GLY A 94 -15.36 -19.08 -20.01
N LEU A 95 -16.44 -19.49 -20.68
CA LEU A 95 -17.80 -19.02 -20.41
C LEU A 95 -18.47 -19.64 -19.17
N PHE A 96 -18.00 -20.82 -18.72
CA PHE A 96 -18.66 -21.62 -17.67
C PHE A 96 -17.78 -21.96 -16.47
N ASN A 97 -16.50 -21.58 -16.48
CA ASN A 97 -15.62 -21.85 -15.35
C ASN A 97 -15.57 -20.61 -14.45
N PRO A 98 -15.93 -20.73 -13.15
CA PRO A 98 -15.96 -19.61 -12.21
C PRO A 98 -14.56 -19.11 -11.83
N SER A 99 -13.49 -19.78 -12.29
CA SER A 99 -12.14 -19.36 -12.01
C SER A 99 -11.74 -18.07 -12.74
N VAL A 100 -11.09 -17.20 -11.97
CA VAL A 100 -10.56 -15.92 -12.46
C VAL A 100 -9.05 -15.92 -12.25
N ALA A 101 -8.29 -15.62 -13.30
CA ALA A 101 -6.87 -15.35 -13.17
C ALA A 101 -6.68 -13.89 -12.78
N LEU A 102 -6.08 -13.65 -11.61
CA LEU A 102 -5.66 -12.33 -11.17
C LEU A 102 -4.18 -12.12 -11.49
N SER A 103 -3.82 -10.91 -11.91
CA SER A 103 -2.41 -10.57 -12.14
C SER A 103 -1.81 -9.94 -10.89
N PHE A 104 -0.63 -10.41 -10.51
CA PHE A 104 0.20 -9.85 -9.45
C PHE A 104 1.57 -9.50 -10.02
N GLN A 105 2.26 -8.57 -9.37
CA GLN A 105 3.61 -8.17 -9.72
C GLN A 105 4.47 -8.09 -8.46
N GLY A 106 5.55 -8.87 -8.42
CA GLY A 106 6.65 -8.67 -7.49
C GLY A 106 7.55 -7.55 -7.99
N ILE A 107 7.77 -6.54 -7.17
CA ILE A 107 8.64 -5.40 -7.44
C ILE A 107 9.88 -5.55 -6.56
N PHE A 108 11.03 -5.71 -7.21
CA PHE A 108 12.30 -5.94 -6.55
C PHE A 108 13.26 -4.77 -6.77
N CYS A 109 14.18 -4.58 -5.84
CA CYS A 109 15.23 -3.57 -5.91
C CYS A 109 16.58 -4.16 -5.50
N ARG A 110 17.66 -3.65 -6.10
CA ARG A 110 19.03 -3.82 -5.63
C ARG A 110 19.83 -2.52 -5.74
N TYR A 111 20.85 -2.39 -4.90
CA TYR A 111 21.82 -1.31 -4.94
C TYR A 111 23.18 -1.86 -5.37
N PRO A 112 23.64 -1.61 -6.61
CA PRO A 112 24.87 -2.22 -7.15
C PRO A 112 26.14 -1.91 -6.35
N SER A 113 26.16 -0.77 -5.64
CA SER A 113 27.29 -0.32 -4.84
C SER A 113 27.35 -0.97 -3.46
N VAL A 114 26.31 -1.69 -3.02
CA VAL A 114 26.26 -2.36 -1.72
C VAL A 114 26.79 -3.79 -1.90
N PRO A 115 27.89 -4.18 -1.23
CA PRO A 115 28.41 -5.53 -1.34
C PRO A 115 27.33 -6.55 -0.93
N PRO A 116 27.25 -7.72 -1.60
CA PRO A 116 26.26 -8.77 -1.31
C PRO A 116 26.54 -9.52 0.00
N ARG A 117 27.15 -8.85 0.99
CA ARG A 117 27.50 -9.42 2.29
C ARG A 117 26.26 -9.78 3.11
N GLU A 118 25.15 -9.08 2.89
CA GLU A 118 23.87 -9.41 3.50
C GLU A 118 23.09 -10.34 2.57
N ARG A 119 22.99 -11.60 2.98
CA ARG A 119 22.10 -12.57 2.34
C ARG A 119 20.78 -12.58 3.07
N TRP A 120 19.71 -12.46 2.29
CA TRP A 120 18.35 -12.46 2.78
C TRP A 120 17.60 -13.62 2.12
N GLN A 121 16.71 -14.25 2.88
CA GLN A 121 15.74 -15.20 2.37
C GLN A 121 14.34 -14.60 2.52
N LEU A 122 13.51 -14.83 1.51
CA LEU A 122 12.10 -14.46 1.57
C LEU A 122 11.34 -15.50 2.39
N ARG A 123 10.66 -15.07 3.44
CA ARG A 123 9.70 -15.86 4.21
C ARG A 123 8.32 -15.26 4.03
N ILE A 124 7.31 -16.12 3.88
CA ILE A 124 5.93 -15.67 3.68
C ILE A 124 5.06 -16.36 4.72
N GLU A 125 4.25 -15.58 5.44
CA GLU A 125 3.31 -16.07 6.45
C GLU A 125 1.89 -15.65 6.10
N LYS A 126 0.94 -16.59 6.18
CA LYS A 126 -0.48 -16.31 6.00
C LYS A 126 -1.07 -15.68 7.26
N SER A 127 -1.95 -14.71 7.09
CA SER A 127 -2.69 -14.07 8.17
C SER A 127 -4.08 -13.65 7.71
N VAL A 128 -4.83 -13.00 8.59
CA VAL A 128 -6.19 -12.54 8.34
C VAL A 128 -6.36 -11.11 8.85
N LEU A 129 -7.11 -10.32 8.08
CA LEU A 129 -7.62 -9.02 8.47
C LEU A 129 -9.12 -9.13 8.71
N GLN A 130 -9.58 -8.76 9.91
CA GLN A 130 -11.00 -8.73 10.22
C GLN A 130 -11.54 -7.30 10.08
N LEU A 131 -12.45 -7.13 9.12
CA LEU A 131 -12.92 -5.81 8.70
C LEU A 131 -14.18 -5.34 9.41
N GLN A 132 -14.14 -4.25 10.15
CA GLN A 132 -15.36 -3.69 10.74
C GLN A 132 -16.11 -2.76 9.76
N ARG A 133 -17.37 -3.07 9.44
CA ARG A 133 -18.26 -2.18 8.66
C ARG A 133 -19.41 -1.68 9.52
N VAL A 134 -19.63 -0.37 9.56
CA VAL A 134 -20.77 0.25 10.25
C VAL A 134 -21.58 1.08 9.26
N TYR A 135 -22.85 0.73 9.10
CA TYR A 135 -23.82 1.53 8.36
C TYR A 135 -24.64 2.36 9.34
N THR A 136 -24.41 3.66 9.35
CA THR A 136 -25.21 4.62 10.11
C THR A 136 -26.28 5.19 9.19
N GLY A 137 -27.54 4.83 9.45
CA GLY A 137 -28.70 5.34 8.71
C GLY A 137 -28.99 6.82 8.97
N ILE A 138 -30.11 7.31 8.44
CA ILE A 138 -30.55 8.73 8.47
C ILE A 138 -30.67 9.31 9.90
N ILE A 139 -30.68 8.45 10.92
CA ILE A 139 -30.67 8.85 12.33
C ILE A 139 -29.56 8.05 13.03
N SER A 140 -28.45 8.71 13.36
CA SER A 140 -27.41 8.16 14.22
C SER A 140 -27.14 9.11 15.38
N PHE A 141 -27.13 8.57 16.59
CA PHE A 141 -26.82 9.26 17.85
C PHE A 141 -25.44 8.87 18.41
N SER A 142 -24.57 8.19 17.65
CA SER A 142 -23.24 7.81 18.15
C SER A 142 -22.16 8.79 17.67
N ASN A 143 -21.77 9.69 18.57
CA ASN A 143 -20.61 10.57 18.39
C ASN A 143 -19.29 9.77 18.37
N ASN A 144 -18.49 9.99 17.33
CA ASN A 144 -17.01 9.96 17.33
C ASN A 144 -16.24 8.68 17.70
N GLN A 145 -16.79 7.46 17.59
CA GLN A 145 -15.93 6.27 17.67
C GLN A 145 -15.29 5.99 16.30
N THR A 146 -13.98 6.22 16.22
CA THR A 146 -13.13 5.81 15.09
C THR A 146 -13.14 4.29 15.01
N ILE A 147 -13.95 3.74 14.12
CA ILE A 147 -14.03 2.30 13.89
C ILE A 147 -12.78 1.89 13.11
N MET A 148 -11.96 1.02 13.70
CA MET A 148 -10.75 0.49 13.10
C MET A 148 -10.89 -1.03 12.94
N SER A 149 -10.33 -1.57 11.86
CA SER A 149 -10.26 -3.02 11.66
C SER A 149 -9.41 -3.68 12.75
N ASP A 150 -9.75 -4.91 13.13
CA ASP A 150 -8.95 -5.67 14.11
C ASP A 150 -7.68 -6.20 13.41
N THR A 151 -6.54 -5.64 13.78
CA THR A 151 -5.21 -6.00 13.26
C THR A 151 -4.42 -6.89 14.21
N SER A 152 -5.03 -7.44 15.26
CA SER A 152 -4.32 -8.17 16.32
C SER A 152 -3.54 -9.38 15.80
N HIS A 153 -4.15 -10.19 14.93
CA HIS A 153 -3.51 -11.36 14.33
C HIS A 153 -2.32 -10.96 13.43
N LEU A 154 -2.50 -9.90 12.63
CA LEU A 154 -1.44 -9.32 11.80
C LEU A 154 -0.25 -8.87 12.65
N LEU A 155 -0.50 -8.11 13.72
CA LEU A 155 0.57 -7.64 14.62
C LEU A 155 1.27 -8.79 15.35
N GLN A 156 0.53 -9.84 15.73
CA GLN A 156 1.11 -11.03 16.34
C GLN A 156 2.02 -11.81 15.36
N SER A 157 1.61 -11.97 14.11
CA SER A 157 2.43 -12.57 13.04
C SER A 157 3.71 -11.77 12.78
N ILE A 158 3.62 -10.43 12.72
CA ILE A 158 4.78 -9.56 12.62
C ILE A 158 5.70 -9.74 13.82
N ALA A 159 5.18 -9.66 15.05
CA ALA A 159 5.98 -9.83 16.26
C ALA A 159 6.71 -11.17 16.27
N ARG A 160 6.04 -12.27 15.90
CA ARG A 160 6.65 -13.61 15.85
C ARG A 160 7.82 -13.68 14.85
N ASN A 161 7.64 -13.19 13.63
CA ASN A 161 8.69 -13.29 12.60
C ASN A 161 9.85 -12.32 12.82
N THR A 162 9.61 -11.23 13.53
CA THR A 162 10.62 -10.20 13.80
C THR A 162 11.47 -10.49 15.03
N GLN A 163 11.04 -11.41 15.91
CA GLN A 163 11.83 -11.86 17.06
C GLN A 163 13.21 -12.41 16.66
N ASP A 164 13.24 -13.15 15.55
CA ASP A 164 14.44 -13.76 14.95
C ASP A 164 15.15 -12.83 13.95
N GLY A 165 14.74 -11.56 13.90
CA GLY A 165 15.33 -10.57 13.01
C GLY A 165 14.77 -10.55 11.59
N GLY A 166 13.64 -11.20 11.35
CA GLY A 166 12.86 -10.99 10.14
C GLY A 166 12.40 -9.53 10.05
N ARG A 167 12.44 -8.97 8.85
CA ARG A 167 11.99 -7.61 8.55
C ARG A 167 10.79 -7.67 7.62
N LEU A 168 9.70 -6.98 7.99
CA LEU A 168 8.52 -6.94 7.14
C LEU A 168 8.83 -6.18 5.84
N VAL A 169 8.40 -6.73 4.72
CA VAL A 169 8.52 -6.13 3.39
C VAL A 169 7.20 -5.48 2.97
N CYS A 170 6.14 -6.29 2.88
CA CYS A 170 4.84 -5.85 2.42
C CYS A 170 3.74 -6.79 2.96
N ILE A 171 2.49 -6.35 2.85
CA ILE A 171 1.31 -7.11 3.25
C ILE A 171 0.34 -7.08 2.07
N GLU A 172 0.09 -8.24 1.46
CA GLU A 172 -0.73 -8.29 0.25
C GLU A 172 -2.03 -9.07 0.50
N MET A 173 -3.11 -8.55 -0.09
CA MET A 173 -4.41 -9.22 -0.09
C MET A 173 -4.45 -10.33 -1.15
N THR A 174 -4.03 -11.51 -0.74
CA THR A 174 -3.84 -12.66 -1.62
C THR A 174 -4.88 -13.77 -1.43
N GLY A 175 -5.62 -13.72 -0.31
CA GLY A 175 -6.27 -14.90 0.28
C GLY A 175 -7.79 -14.82 0.43
N GLN A 176 -8.31 -15.79 1.17
CA GLN A 176 -9.73 -16.09 1.25
C GLN A 176 -10.57 -14.88 1.68
N GLN A 177 -11.52 -14.50 0.85
CA GLN A 177 -12.56 -13.56 1.24
C GLN A 177 -13.82 -14.37 1.54
N GLN A 178 -14.25 -14.36 2.80
CA GLN A 178 -15.58 -14.85 3.14
C GLN A 178 -16.58 -13.76 2.74
N GLN A 179 -17.31 -13.97 1.65
CA GLN A 179 -18.36 -13.01 1.27
C GLN A 179 -19.43 -12.96 2.36
N GLN A 180 -19.74 -11.73 2.78
CA GLN A 180 -20.70 -11.48 3.85
C GLN A 180 -22.12 -11.59 3.27
N ASN A 181 -22.88 -12.61 3.66
CA ASN A 181 -24.32 -12.64 3.35
C ASN A 181 -25.05 -11.55 4.17
N PHE A 182 -26.13 -10.98 3.63
CA PHE A 182 -26.91 -9.91 4.28
C PHE A 182 -27.30 -10.24 5.73
N GLY A 183 -27.63 -11.50 6.02
CA GLY A 183 -27.95 -11.97 7.38
C GLY A 183 -26.76 -11.95 8.36
N MET A 184 -25.51 -12.07 7.89
CA MET A 184 -24.30 -11.97 8.71
C MET A 184 -23.92 -10.52 8.99
N ALA A 185 -24.15 -9.62 8.02
CA ALA A 185 -24.00 -8.18 8.22
C ALA A 185 -24.96 -7.65 9.29
N MET A 186 -26.22 -8.11 9.30
CA MET A 186 -27.20 -7.80 10.34
C MET A 186 -26.84 -8.34 11.73
N ARG A 187 -26.00 -9.38 11.80
CA ARG A 187 -25.48 -9.95 13.06
C ARG A 187 -24.17 -9.32 13.52
N GLY A 188 -23.68 -8.28 12.82
CA GLY A 188 -22.42 -7.61 13.14
C GLY A 188 -21.16 -8.43 12.86
N VAL A 189 -21.25 -9.54 12.13
CA VAL A 189 -20.09 -10.39 11.82
C VAL A 189 -19.30 -9.79 10.67
N SER A 190 -18.16 -9.21 11.00
CA SER A 190 -17.20 -8.56 10.09
C SER A 190 -16.56 -9.54 9.09
N PRO A 191 -16.46 -9.23 7.77
CA PRO A 191 -15.80 -10.12 6.83
C PRO A 191 -14.31 -10.26 7.16
N MET A 192 -13.79 -11.48 6.98
CA MET A 192 -12.36 -11.76 7.08
C MET A 192 -11.74 -11.76 5.69
N MET A 193 -10.56 -11.17 5.58
CA MET A 193 -9.75 -11.18 4.37
C MET A 193 -8.42 -11.86 4.66
N GLY A 194 -8.10 -12.91 3.92
CA GLY A 194 -6.78 -13.53 3.96
C GLY A 194 -5.73 -12.60 3.35
N VAL A 195 -4.62 -12.43 4.07
CA VAL A 195 -3.46 -11.68 3.61
C VAL A 195 -2.21 -12.54 3.75
N ASP A 196 -1.20 -12.26 2.91
CA ASP A 196 0.13 -12.82 3.06
C ASP A 196 1.10 -11.73 3.49
N LEU A 197 1.89 -12.01 4.52
CA LEU A 197 2.93 -11.15 5.04
C LEU A 197 4.27 -11.62 4.49
N PHE A 198 4.98 -10.72 3.83
CA PHE A 198 6.28 -11.01 3.25
C PHE A 198 7.37 -10.48 4.18
N PHE A 199 8.31 -11.33 4.55
CA PHE A 199 9.43 -11.02 5.43
C PHE A 199 10.75 -11.32 4.75
N GLU A 200 11.72 -10.46 4.99
CA GLU A 200 13.13 -10.73 4.72
C GLU A 200 13.78 -11.22 5.99
N VAL A 201 14.28 -12.45 5.96
CA VAL A 201 15.03 -13.04 7.06
C VAL A 201 16.50 -13.07 6.66
N PRO A 202 17.40 -12.45 7.43
CA PRO A 202 18.83 -12.48 7.12
C PRO A 202 19.40 -13.85 7.47
N GLU A 203 20.33 -14.34 6.65
CA GLU A 203 20.95 -15.66 6.86
C GLU A 203 22.04 -15.62 7.95
N THR A 204 22.87 -14.57 7.96
CA THR A 204 23.92 -14.28 8.96
C THR A 204 24.49 -12.87 8.73
N PRO A 205 25.06 -12.17 9.74
CA PRO A 205 24.99 -12.39 11.20
C PRO A 205 23.73 -11.76 11.82
N THR A 206 23.62 -11.77 13.16
CA THR A 206 22.47 -11.28 13.93
C THR A 206 22.03 -9.89 13.44
N PRO A 207 20.85 -9.77 12.84
CA PRO A 207 20.44 -8.51 12.23
C PRO A 207 20.03 -7.48 13.27
N GLU A 208 20.09 -6.21 12.84
CA GLU A 208 19.41 -5.13 13.55
C GLU A 208 17.92 -5.47 13.66
N LYS A 209 17.37 -5.44 14.87
CA LYS A 209 15.94 -5.66 15.11
C LYS A 209 15.17 -4.36 14.86
N TYR A 210 13.91 -4.49 14.45
CA TYR A 210 13.03 -3.36 14.15
C TYR A 210 11.80 -3.38 15.06
N VAL A 211 11.37 -2.18 15.47
CA VAL A 211 10.05 -1.94 16.05
C VAL A 211 9.12 -1.42 14.97
N TYR A 212 7.83 -1.72 15.10
CA TYR A 212 6.80 -1.36 14.13
C TYR A 212 5.78 -0.43 14.76
N ASN A 213 5.33 0.54 13.98
CA ASN A 213 4.25 1.44 14.33
C ASN A 213 3.17 1.38 13.24
N CYS A 214 1.91 1.40 13.64
CA CYS A 214 0.78 1.35 12.73
C CYS A 214 -0.10 2.56 12.99
N VAL A 215 -0.28 3.42 11.98
CA VAL A 215 -1.02 4.67 12.09
C VAL A 215 -2.23 4.62 11.18
N SER A 216 -3.40 5.00 11.70
CA SER A 216 -4.61 5.16 10.90
C SER A 216 -4.67 6.58 10.32
N VAL A 217 -4.79 6.67 9.00
CA VAL A 217 -4.92 7.95 8.29
C VAL A 217 -6.28 7.97 7.58
N PRO A 218 -7.18 8.90 7.95
CA PRO A 218 -8.48 9.01 7.31
C PRO A 218 -8.35 9.61 5.91
N ILE A 219 -9.20 9.10 5.01
CA ILE A 219 -9.34 9.54 3.63
C ILE A 219 -10.78 10.00 3.44
N GLY A 220 -10.98 11.31 3.32
CA GLY A 220 -12.28 11.87 3.00
C GLY A 220 -12.60 11.67 1.52
N VAL A 221 -13.83 11.27 1.21
CA VAL A 221 -14.34 11.09 -0.15
C VAL A 221 -15.65 11.84 -0.27
N THR A 222 -15.69 12.85 -1.12
CA THR A 222 -16.91 13.59 -1.45
C THR A 222 -17.42 13.14 -2.80
N ILE A 223 -18.66 12.64 -2.87
CA ILE A 223 -19.32 12.25 -4.11
C ILE A 223 -20.46 13.22 -4.37
N GLN A 224 -20.31 14.05 -5.40
CA GLN A 224 -21.41 14.89 -5.88
C GLN A 224 -22.32 14.07 -6.80
N MET A 225 -23.62 14.01 -6.49
CA MET A 225 -24.57 13.27 -7.31
C MET A 225 -24.83 14.05 -8.61
N GLY A 226 -24.61 13.38 -9.74
CA GLY A 226 -24.84 13.91 -11.09
C GLY A 226 -24.85 12.79 -12.12
N PHE A 227 -25.01 13.12 -13.41
CA PHE A 227 -25.03 12.11 -14.49
C PHE A 227 -23.75 11.25 -14.55
N ARG A 228 -22.64 11.75 -13.99
CA ARG A 228 -21.38 11.02 -13.81
C ARG A 228 -20.75 11.46 -12.48
N PRO A 229 -21.03 10.79 -11.36
CA PRO A 229 -20.41 11.14 -10.08
C PRO A 229 -18.89 10.96 -10.20
N VAL A 230 -18.14 11.98 -9.79
CA VAL A 230 -16.69 11.92 -9.69
C VAL A 230 -16.34 12.05 -8.21
N PRO A 231 -15.75 11.03 -7.58
CA PRO A 231 -15.28 11.13 -6.20
C PRO A 231 -14.15 12.15 -6.12
N GLN A 232 -14.25 13.06 -5.16
CA GLN A 232 -13.17 13.95 -4.76
C GLN A 232 -12.53 13.38 -3.51
N VAL A 233 -11.22 13.13 -3.58
CA VAL A 233 -10.47 12.49 -2.50
C VAL A 233 -9.68 13.55 -1.74
N HIS A 234 -9.84 13.58 -0.44
CA HIS A 234 -9.22 14.51 0.49
C HIS A 234 -8.37 13.73 1.48
N CYS A 235 -7.05 13.80 1.31
CA CYS A 235 -6.07 13.23 2.24
C CYS A 235 -4.75 13.97 2.06
N ASP A 236 -4.11 14.36 3.16
CA ASP A 236 -2.75 14.92 3.14
C ASP A 236 -1.72 13.80 3.17
N TRP A 237 -1.49 13.18 2.01
CA TRP A 237 -0.58 12.05 1.85
C TRP A 237 0.86 12.42 2.26
N ILE A 238 1.32 13.61 1.90
CA ILE A 238 2.68 14.06 2.18
C ILE A 238 2.82 14.43 3.65
N GLY A 239 1.86 15.12 4.26
CA GLY A 239 1.89 15.44 5.69
C GLY A 239 1.91 14.20 6.57
N ALA A 240 1.05 13.22 6.28
CA ALA A 240 1.01 11.95 7.01
C ALA A 240 2.34 11.16 6.90
N LEU A 241 2.94 11.16 5.71
CA LEU A 241 4.25 10.56 5.47
C LEU A 241 5.35 11.31 6.25
N ALA A 242 5.44 12.61 6.04
CA ALA A 242 6.46 13.49 6.59
C ALA A 242 6.48 13.49 8.13
N GLN A 243 5.30 13.42 8.77
CA GLN A 243 5.18 13.35 10.23
C GLN A 243 5.96 12.17 10.83
N ASN A 244 5.95 11.02 10.16
CA ASN A 244 6.62 9.81 10.63
C ASN A 244 8.09 9.76 10.17
N LEU A 245 8.37 10.09 8.91
CA LEU A 245 9.75 10.14 8.40
C LEU A 245 10.61 11.17 9.16
N GLY A 246 10.01 12.29 9.57
CA GLY A 246 10.63 13.34 10.38
C GLY A 246 11.13 12.84 11.74
N GLN A 247 10.58 11.73 12.25
CA GLN A 247 10.96 11.09 13.51
C GLN A 247 11.87 9.86 13.29
N GLY A 248 12.41 9.69 12.09
CA GLY A 248 13.32 8.60 11.74
C GLY A 248 12.64 7.25 11.46
N TRP A 249 11.31 7.22 11.32
CA TRP A 249 10.60 6.03 10.86
C TRP A 249 10.76 5.85 9.34
N ARG A 250 10.66 4.60 8.88
CA ARG A 250 10.62 4.22 7.47
C ARG A 250 9.24 3.66 7.13
N LEU A 251 8.65 4.08 6.02
CA LEU A 251 7.39 3.50 5.53
C LEU A 251 7.64 2.08 4.98
N ILE A 252 6.77 1.14 5.31
CA ILE A 252 6.80 -0.22 4.80
C ILE A 252 5.64 -0.43 3.83
N GLU A 253 4.42 -0.25 4.31
CA GLU A 253 3.21 -0.60 3.57
C GLU A 253 2.07 0.34 3.94
N ILE A 254 1.17 0.58 2.99
CA ILE A 254 -0.12 1.23 3.26
C ILE A 254 -1.21 0.34 2.68
N PHE A 255 -2.11 -0.13 3.53
CA PHE A 255 -3.29 -0.86 3.08
C PHE A 255 -4.56 -0.15 3.56
N MET A 256 -5.60 -0.26 2.74
CA MET A 256 -6.92 0.25 3.10
C MET A 256 -7.56 -0.72 4.09
N ASP A 257 -7.98 -0.25 5.26
CA ASP A 257 -8.63 -1.12 6.24
C ASP A 257 -10.09 -1.42 5.92
N MET A 258 -10.58 -0.92 4.77
CA MET A 258 -11.93 -1.11 4.23
C MET A 258 -13.05 -0.71 5.19
N THR A 259 -12.73 -0.02 6.29
CA THR A 259 -13.71 0.62 7.15
C THR A 259 -14.21 1.85 6.41
N THR A 260 -15.53 1.96 6.28
CA THR A 260 -16.16 3.03 5.53
C THR A 260 -17.29 3.61 6.37
N HIS A 261 -17.25 4.91 6.63
CA HIS A 261 -18.36 5.62 7.24
C HIS A 261 -18.97 6.54 6.20
N THR A 262 -20.22 6.29 5.80
CA THR A 262 -20.89 7.07 4.76
C THR A 262 -22.04 7.86 5.35
N GLN A 263 -22.02 9.18 5.16
CA GLN A 263 -23.13 10.08 5.44
C GLN A 263 -23.74 10.52 4.11
N ALA A 264 -25.00 10.17 3.91
CA ALA A 264 -25.76 10.62 2.75
C ALA A 264 -26.40 11.99 3.06
N HIS A 265 -26.17 12.96 2.18
CA HIS A 265 -26.91 14.22 2.14
C HIS A 265 -27.67 14.28 0.79
N GLY A 266 -28.82 14.95 0.74
CA GLY A 266 -29.81 14.82 -0.35
C GLY A 266 -29.25 14.62 -1.77
N PHE A 267 -28.33 15.48 -2.22
CA PHE A 267 -27.69 15.40 -3.54
C PHE A 267 -26.16 15.18 -3.49
N SER A 268 -25.60 14.76 -2.35
CA SER A 268 -24.17 14.51 -2.19
C SER A 268 -23.90 13.49 -1.10
N GLY A 269 -23.02 12.53 -1.35
CA GLY A 269 -22.51 11.63 -0.31
C GLY A 269 -21.15 12.09 0.20
N GLN A 270 -20.94 12.04 1.51
CA GLN A 270 -19.60 12.07 2.08
C GLN A 270 -19.30 10.70 2.66
N SER A 271 -18.13 10.16 2.34
CA SER A 271 -17.64 8.91 2.90
C SER A 271 -16.25 9.14 3.47
N THR A 272 -15.97 8.57 4.63
CA THR A 272 -14.61 8.51 5.19
C THR A 272 -14.16 7.07 5.12
N LEU A 273 -13.03 6.84 4.45
CA LEU A 273 -12.31 5.57 4.46
C LEU A 273 -11.13 5.72 5.42
N ASN A 274 -10.63 4.62 6.00
CA ASN A 274 -9.36 4.64 6.70
C ASN A 274 -8.29 3.84 5.94
N SER A 275 -7.06 4.32 6.04
CA SER A 275 -5.86 3.62 5.59
C SER A 275 -4.95 3.37 6.78
N MET A 276 -4.31 2.19 6.80
CA MET A 276 -3.38 1.80 7.84
C MET A 276 -1.97 1.85 7.27
N TRP A 277 -1.15 2.71 7.87
CA TRP A 277 0.21 2.99 7.45
C TRP A 277 1.15 2.29 8.40
N MET A 278 1.94 1.38 7.86
CA MET A 278 2.90 0.62 8.64
C MET A 278 4.29 1.20 8.48
N PHE A 279 4.89 1.54 9.61
CA PHE A 279 6.23 2.08 9.69
C PHE A 279 7.12 1.17 10.52
N GLU A 280 8.42 1.22 10.26
CA GLU A 280 9.43 0.57 11.07
C GLU A 280 10.53 1.53 11.49
N LYS A 281 11.22 1.15 12.56
CA LYS A 281 12.41 1.84 13.04
C LYS A 281 13.34 0.84 13.71
N PRO A 282 14.67 0.98 13.56
CA PRO A 282 15.58 0.14 14.32
C PRO A 282 15.38 0.27 15.84
N VAL A 283 15.38 -0.85 16.56
CA VAL A 283 15.27 -0.88 18.02
C VAL A 283 16.38 -0.03 18.66
N SER A 284 17.59 -0.11 18.10
CA SER A 284 18.78 0.66 18.50
C SER A 284 18.56 2.18 18.47
N ARG A 285 17.62 2.64 17.65
CA ARG A 285 17.31 4.05 17.38
C ARG A 285 15.88 4.42 17.73
N MET A 286 15.14 3.58 18.46
CA MET A 286 13.72 3.81 18.77
C MET A 286 13.47 5.22 19.33
N ASN A 287 14.32 5.67 20.25
CA ASN A 287 14.24 6.97 20.92
C ASN A 287 14.99 8.11 20.21
N ASP A 288 15.61 7.87 19.05
CA ASP A 288 16.32 8.91 18.29
C ASP A 288 15.34 9.67 17.38
N PRO A 289 14.99 10.94 17.66
CA PRO A 289 13.98 11.65 16.87
C PRO A 289 14.52 12.19 15.53
N ARG A 290 15.80 11.97 15.21
CA ARG A 290 16.40 12.57 14.01
C ARG A 290 15.79 11.97 12.73
N PRO A 291 15.50 12.80 11.72
CA PRO A 291 15.05 12.30 10.43
C PRO A 291 16.17 11.51 9.75
N VAL A 292 15.83 10.32 9.26
CA VAL A 292 16.74 9.42 8.54
C VAL A 292 16.31 9.22 7.09
N TYR A 293 15.05 9.50 6.78
CA TYR A 293 14.46 9.30 5.47
C TYR A 293 13.78 10.58 5.01
N GLN A 294 13.80 10.81 3.70
CA GLN A 294 12.90 11.72 3.02
C GLN A 294 11.92 10.91 2.18
N GLY A 295 10.71 11.43 2.00
CA GLY A 295 9.63 10.79 1.27
C GLY A 295 9.07 11.68 0.17
N THR A 296 8.51 11.07 -0.86
CA THR A 296 7.73 11.74 -1.89
C THR A 296 6.61 10.83 -2.39
N VAL A 297 5.60 11.41 -3.01
CA VAL A 297 4.43 10.69 -3.52
C VAL A 297 4.21 11.10 -4.96
N VAL A 298 4.05 10.11 -5.84
CA VAL A 298 3.74 10.32 -7.26
C VAL A 298 2.34 9.82 -7.55
N ASP A 299 1.54 10.68 -8.18
CA ASP A 299 0.23 10.32 -8.69
C ASP A 299 0.38 9.58 -10.01
N HIS A 300 -0.21 8.40 -10.11
CA HIS A 300 -0.16 7.57 -11.30
C HIS A 300 -1.57 7.12 -11.68
N GLN A 301 -1.96 7.33 -12.92
CA GLN A 301 -3.29 6.93 -13.41
C GLN A 301 -3.21 5.62 -14.18
N ILE A 302 -4.13 4.71 -13.88
CA ILE A 302 -4.31 3.46 -14.58
C ILE A 302 -5.66 3.45 -15.29
N GLU A 303 -5.72 2.89 -16.50
CA GLU A 303 -6.97 2.66 -17.21
C GLU A 303 -7.35 1.18 -17.11
N ILE A 304 -8.54 0.90 -16.60
CA ILE A 304 -9.15 -0.42 -16.51
C ILE A 304 -10.24 -0.49 -17.58
N LYS A 305 -10.06 -1.37 -18.56
CA LYS A 305 -11.00 -1.57 -19.68
C LYS A 305 -11.70 -2.91 -19.51
N ALA A 306 -13.02 -2.86 -19.33
CA ALA A 306 -13.85 -4.06 -19.36
C ALA A 306 -14.02 -4.55 -20.81
N GLY A 307 -13.84 -5.86 -21.01
CA GLY A 307 -13.99 -6.51 -22.30
C GLY A 307 -14.58 -7.91 -22.19
N PHE A 308 -14.82 -8.54 -23.35
CA PHE A 308 -15.27 -9.91 -23.39
C PHE A 308 -14.15 -10.84 -22.89
N GLY A 309 -14.40 -11.60 -21.81
CA GLY A 309 -13.42 -12.49 -21.20
C GLY A 309 -12.59 -11.90 -20.05
N GLY A 310 -12.89 -10.67 -19.61
CA GLY A 310 -12.26 -10.08 -18.42
C GLY A 310 -11.99 -8.58 -18.58
N SER A 311 -11.17 -8.04 -17.69
CA SER A 311 -10.73 -6.64 -17.74
C SER A 311 -9.22 -6.55 -17.81
N ARG A 312 -8.74 -5.58 -18.60
CA ARG A 312 -7.31 -5.31 -18.81
C ARG A 312 -6.97 -3.94 -18.22
N THR A 313 -5.78 -3.83 -17.66
CA THR A 313 -5.30 -2.61 -17.01
C THR A 313 -4.05 -2.09 -17.69
N SER A 314 -3.95 -0.78 -17.88
CA SER A 314 -2.72 -0.10 -18.30
C SER A 314 -1.88 0.32 -17.09
N ALA A 315 -1.52 -0.64 -16.24
CA ALA A 315 -0.83 -0.39 -14.99
C ALA A 315 0.43 0.48 -15.20
N ASN A 316 1.35 0.05 -16.08
CA ASN A 316 2.43 0.86 -16.66
C ASN A 316 3.18 1.81 -15.69
N TRP A 317 3.31 1.43 -14.42
CA TRP A 317 4.03 2.22 -13.43
C TRP A 317 5.53 1.93 -13.44
N GLU A 318 5.97 0.88 -14.13
CA GLU A 318 7.37 0.45 -14.19
C GLU A 318 8.31 1.56 -14.69
N PRO A 319 7.98 2.34 -15.75
CA PRO A 319 8.83 3.45 -16.17
C PRO A 319 8.94 4.56 -15.11
N VAL A 320 7.86 4.83 -14.37
CA VAL A 320 7.86 5.83 -13.29
C VAL A 320 8.76 5.36 -12.15
N ILE A 321 8.61 4.09 -11.74
CA ILE A 321 9.42 3.49 -10.68
C ILE A 321 10.91 3.46 -11.08
N GLN A 322 11.23 3.10 -12.33
CA GLN A 322 12.60 3.09 -12.83
C GLN A 322 13.22 4.51 -12.88
N ASP A 323 12.46 5.51 -13.35
CA ASP A 323 12.91 6.91 -13.36
C ASP A 323 13.19 7.42 -11.93
N MET A 324 12.29 7.12 -10.99
CA MET A 324 12.50 7.43 -9.57
C MET A 324 13.70 6.69 -8.99
N GLY A 325 13.89 5.42 -9.34
CA GLY A 325 15.05 4.62 -8.96
C GLY A 325 16.39 5.19 -9.41
N ASN A 326 16.45 5.68 -10.65
CA ASN A 326 17.64 6.36 -11.20
C ASN A 326 17.97 7.66 -10.43
N LYS A 327 16.97 8.28 -9.80
CA LYS A 327 17.12 9.44 -8.91
C LYS A 327 17.39 9.06 -7.44
N GLY A 328 17.60 7.77 -7.17
CA GLY A 328 17.92 7.23 -5.85
C GLY A 328 16.70 7.07 -4.92
N TRP A 329 15.49 7.13 -5.46
CA TRP A 329 14.27 6.86 -4.70
C TRP A 329 13.97 5.37 -4.67
N GLU A 330 13.67 4.84 -3.49
CA GLU A 330 13.17 3.47 -3.27
C GLU A 330 11.64 3.50 -3.19
N LEU A 331 10.96 2.52 -3.78
CA LEU A 331 9.51 2.39 -3.68
C LEU A 331 9.20 1.80 -2.30
N ALA A 332 8.34 2.47 -1.53
CA ALA A 332 7.80 1.93 -0.29
C ALA A 332 6.57 1.07 -0.60
N CYS A 333 5.54 1.66 -1.22
CA CYS A 333 4.31 0.94 -1.57
C CYS A 333 3.54 1.64 -2.69
N ILE A 334 2.51 0.94 -3.19
CA ILE A 334 1.53 1.46 -4.15
C ILE A 334 0.15 1.41 -3.49
N LEU A 335 -0.52 2.55 -3.42
CA LEU A 335 -1.85 2.66 -2.81
C LEU A 335 -2.91 2.90 -3.89
N GLU A 336 -3.90 2.02 -3.96
CA GLU A 336 -5.13 2.29 -4.69
C GLU A 336 -5.95 3.37 -3.97
N THR A 337 -6.26 4.47 -4.66
CA THR A 337 -7.14 5.49 -4.07
C THR A 337 -8.59 5.33 -4.55
N PRO A 338 -9.57 5.86 -3.80
CA PRO A 338 -10.96 5.90 -4.27
C PRO A 338 -11.19 6.90 -5.42
N ASP A 339 -10.18 7.63 -5.89
CA ASP A 339 -10.30 8.53 -7.05
C ASP A 339 -10.42 7.70 -8.34
N THR A 340 -11.67 7.43 -8.69
CA THR A 340 -12.06 6.63 -9.85
C THR A 340 -13.01 7.43 -10.75
N LYS A 341 -12.81 7.36 -12.06
CA LYS A 341 -13.56 8.13 -13.05
C LYS A 341 -13.99 7.22 -14.18
N LEU A 342 -15.28 7.24 -14.51
CA LEU A 342 -15.79 6.52 -15.68
C LEU A 342 -15.57 7.33 -16.96
N VAL A 343 -14.71 6.83 -17.84
CA VAL A 343 -14.44 7.41 -19.16
C VAL A 343 -15.10 6.53 -20.23
N GLY A 344 -16.02 7.11 -21.01
CA GLY A 344 -16.82 6.33 -21.95
C GLY A 344 -17.83 5.40 -21.26
N MET A 345 -18.05 4.20 -21.81
CA MET A 345 -18.99 3.19 -21.29
C MET A 345 -18.32 2.04 -20.53
N THR A 346 -17.05 1.73 -20.84
CA THR A 346 -16.38 0.51 -20.35
C THR A 346 -15.01 0.76 -19.74
N THR A 347 -14.55 2.00 -19.68
CA THR A 347 -13.22 2.35 -19.15
C THR A 347 -13.37 3.09 -17.82
N VAL A 348 -12.68 2.58 -16.80
CA VAL A 348 -12.50 3.25 -15.52
C VAL A 348 -11.06 3.73 -15.45
N VAL A 349 -10.86 5.02 -15.17
CA VAL A 349 -9.55 5.56 -14.80
C VAL A 349 -9.48 5.59 -13.29
N GLN A 350 -8.42 5.03 -12.71
CA GLN A 350 -8.20 5.02 -11.27
C GLN A 350 -6.85 5.67 -10.97
N THR A 351 -6.79 6.49 -9.93
CA THR A 351 -5.53 7.07 -9.45
C THR A 351 -4.92 6.16 -8.38
N CYS A 352 -3.67 5.78 -8.58
CA CYS A 352 -2.80 5.16 -7.59
C CYS A 352 -1.80 6.20 -7.06
N LYS A 353 -1.41 6.07 -5.79
CA LYS A 353 -0.29 6.82 -5.20
C LYS A 353 0.91 5.89 -5.09
N LEU A 354 2.04 6.30 -5.66
CA LEU A 354 3.30 5.60 -5.51
C LEU A 354 4.11 6.33 -4.44
N PHE A 355 4.32 5.67 -3.32
CA PHE A 355 5.09 6.22 -2.21
C PHE A 355 6.55 5.86 -2.39
N PHE A 356 7.41 6.86 -2.42
CA PHE A 356 8.84 6.69 -2.51
C PHE A 356 9.53 7.26 -1.27
N GLN A 357 10.65 6.66 -0.91
CA GLN A 357 11.50 7.13 0.17
C GLN A 357 12.97 6.89 -0.16
N ARG A 358 13.86 7.70 0.41
CA ARG A 358 15.31 7.45 0.35
C ARG A 358 16.00 7.92 1.62
N PRO A 359 17.14 7.34 1.99
CA PRO A 359 17.91 7.80 3.14
C PRO A 359 18.34 9.26 2.99
N LEU A 360 18.41 9.98 4.10
CA LEU A 360 19.10 11.26 4.18
C LEU A 360 20.59 10.97 4.37
N LEU A 361 21.40 11.38 3.41
CA LEU A 361 22.85 11.32 3.56
C LEU A 361 23.27 12.47 4.46
N LEU A 362 23.60 12.15 5.72
CA LEU A 362 24.27 13.08 6.61
C LEU A 362 25.58 13.48 5.93
N GLN A 363 25.64 14.68 5.36
CA GLN A 363 26.89 15.25 4.90
C GLN A 363 27.83 15.31 6.11
N GLN A 364 28.82 14.42 6.14
CA GLN A 364 29.97 14.55 7.03
C GLN A 364 30.68 15.86 6.67
N GLY A 365 30.28 16.99 7.26
CA GLY A 365 30.99 18.26 7.08
C GLY A 365 30.16 19.55 7.17
N PHE A 366 28.84 19.52 7.01
CA PHE A 366 28.03 20.75 7.13
C PHE A 366 27.18 20.72 8.40
N GLN A 367 27.69 21.37 9.46
CA GLN A 367 26.83 21.91 10.50
C GLN A 367 25.94 22.99 9.86
N GLY A 368 24.62 22.80 9.89
CA GLY A 368 23.67 23.89 9.72
C GLY A 368 23.01 24.01 8.35
N ALA A 369 22.17 23.06 7.99
CA ALA A 369 20.92 23.39 7.31
C ALA A 369 19.89 22.34 7.75
N ALA A 370 18.75 22.81 8.28
CA ALA A 370 17.59 21.94 8.45
C ALA A 370 17.26 21.30 7.08
N PRO A 371 16.76 20.05 7.04
CA PRO A 371 16.21 19.53 5.79
C PRO A 371 15.22 20.55 5.21
N PRO A 372 15.19 20.74 3.88
CA PRO A 372 14.27 21.70 3.28
C PRO A 372 12.86 21.40 3.80
N PRO A 373 12.11 22.42 4.24
CA PRO A 373 10.73 22.24 4.65
C PRO A 373 9.99 21.53 3.51
N TYR A 374 9.14 20.57 3.86
CA TYR A 374 8.25 19.95 2.89
C TYR A 374 7.39 21.07 2.31
N ASP A 375 7.66 21.47 1.07
CA ASP A 375 6.79 22.37 0.33
C ASP A 375 5.48 21.62 0.10
N ALA A 376 4.53 21.84 1.01
CA ALA A 376 3.13 21.49 0.79
C ALA A 376 2.74 22.18 -0.52
N ALA A 377 2.47 21.38 -1.56
CA ALA A 377 2.11 21.90 -2.87
C ALA A 377 1.00 22.94 -2.71
N VAL A 378 1.29 24.17 -3.14
CA VAL A 378 0.37 25.30 -3.09
C VAL A 378 -0.88 24.95 -3.90
N GLY A 379 -1.97 24.68 -3.19
CA GLY A 379 -3.23 24.26 -3.77
C GLY A 379 -4.37 24.20 -2.76
N GLY A 380 -4.60 25.30 -2.03
CA GLY A 380 -5.74 25.42 -1.13
C GLY A 380 -6.09 26.88 -0.87
N GLN A 381 -7.04 27.41 -1.65
CA GLN A 381 -7.67 28.69 -1.31
C GLN A 381 -8.43 28.56 0.01
N GLY A 382 -8.26 29.58 0.84
CA GLY A 382 -8.69 29.76 2.22
C GLY A 382 -9.98 29.07 2.66
N TYR A 383 -9.86 28.37 3.79
CA TYR A 383 -10.90 28.40 4.82
C TYR A 383 -10.25 28.76 6.16
N ASP A 384 -10.76 29.84 6.72
CA ASP A 384 -10.52 30.36 8.05
C ASP A 384 -11.15 29.41 9.08
N GLN A 385 -10.34 28.74 9.89
CA GLN A 385 -10.77 28.10 11.13
C GLN A 385 -9.67 28.30 12.18
N GLY A 386 -9.92 29.25 13.09
CA GLY A 386 -9.17 29.38 14.32
C GLY A 386 -9.38 28.17 15.22
N HIS A 387 -8.31 27.45 15.53
CA HIS A 387 -8.17 26.68 16.77
C HIS A 387 -6.68 26.55 17.08
N GLY A 388 -6.34 26.86 18.33
CA GLY A 388 -4.97 27.14 18.78
C GLY A 388 -4.02 25.95 18.78
N ASP A 389 -2.74 26.32 18.89
CA ASP A 389 -1.54 25.51 18.99
C ASP A 389 -1.56 24.52 20.18
N ALA A 390 -2.34 23.45 20.08
CA ALA A 390 -2.14 22.27 20.91
C ALA A 390 -1.15 21.33 20.20
N ALA A 391 0.03 21.16 20.79
CA ALA A 391 0.98 20.14 20.37
C ALA A 391 0.27 18.77 20.29
N PRO A 392 0.58 17.94 19.29
CA PRO A 392 -0.02 16.62 19.16
C PRO A 392 0.29 15.78 20.41
N PRO A 393 -0.65 14.92 20.85
CA PRO A 393 -0.41 14.02 21.98
C PRO A 393 0.80 13.12 21.68
N PRO A 394 1.59 12.77 22.71
CA PRO A 394 2.70 11.83 22.54
C PRO A 394 2.18 10.48 22.01
N PRO A 395 2.99 9.74 21.23
CA PRO A 395 2.62 8.42 20.76
C PRO A 395 2.26 7.51 21.94
N PRO A 396 1.31 6.57 21.78
CA PRO A 396 0.96 5.61 22.82
C PRO A 396 2.23 4.87 23.26
N ALA A 397 2.39 4.71 24.58
CA ALA A 397 3.51 3.97 25.15
C ALA A 397 3.61 2.59 24.47
N GLY A 398 4.80 2.29 23.95
CA GLY A 398 5.05 1.12 23.11
C GLY A 398 4.47 -0.17 23.71
N PHE A 399 4.03 -1.05 22.83
CA PHE A 399 3.62 -2.42 23.16
C PHE A 399 4.80 -3.14 23.84
N ASN A 400 4.82 -3.13 25.17
CA ASN A 400 5.56 -4.12 25.94
C ASN A 400 4.80 -5.44 25.78
N VAL A 401 5.31 -6.30 24.90
CA VAL A 401 4.88 -7.70 24.83
C VAL A 401 5.11 -8.29 26.22
N ALA A 402 4.03 -8.67 26.89
CA ALA A 402 4.11 -9.37 28.17
C ALA A 402 5.03 -10.58 27.99
N THR A 403 6.10 -10.65 28.78
CA THR A 403 6.93 -11.85 28.92
C THR A 403 6.01 -13.05 29.19
N PRO A 404 6.12 -14.15 28.44
CA PRO A 404 5.32 -15.34 28.71
C PRO A 404 5.59 -15.82 30.15
N PRO A 405 4.57 -16.31 30.86
CA PRO A 405 4.76 -16.84 32.21
C PRO A 405 5.76 -18.01 32.15
N PRO A 406 6.63 -18.17 33.17
CA PRO A 406 7.55 -19.29 33.24
C PRO A 406 6.76 -20.61 33.24
N PRO A 407 7.29 -21.67 32.63
CA PRO A 407 6.62 -22.96 32.58
C PRO A 407 6.34 -23.46 34.02
N GLU A 408 5.08 -23.75 34.30
CA GLU A 408 4.67 -24.43 35.52
C GLU A 408 5.46 -25.73 35.63
N LYS A 409 6.20 -25.86 36.73
CA LYS A 409 6.82 -27.12 37.11
C LYS A 409 5.69 -28.12 37.36
N MET A 410 5.44 -29.00 36.40
CA MET A 410 4.73 -30.25 36.69
C MET A 410 5.57 -31.01 37.70
N GLY A 411 5.04 -31.10 38.93
CA GLY A 411 5.59 -31.97 39.96
C GLY A 411 5.46 -33.43 39.51
N TYR A 412 6.55 -34.17 39.68
CA TYR A 412 6.55 -35.63 39.72
C TYR A 412 5.98 -36.13 41.05
#